data_AF-A0A2N1U4T3-F1
#
_entry.id   AF-A0A2N1U4T3-F1
#
_cell.length_a   1.000
_cell.length_b   1.000
_cell.length_c   1.000
_cell.angle_alpha   90.00
_cell.angle_beta   90.00
_cell.angle_gamma   90.00
#
_symmetry.space_group_name_H-M   'P 1'
#
loop_
_entity.id
_entity.type
_entity.pdbx_description
1 polymer ?
#
loop_
_entity_poly.entity_id
_entity_poly.type
_entity_poly.pdbx_seq_one_letter_code
_entity_poly.pdbx_strand_id
1 'polypeptide(L)'
;MKNRKLGLFAVIALVLCVSASVSAVTPEFAALHQDRVQPTHDVVLKKILFVCGQINALYHGTNDMVGALQLAKNNNVTVEMLSAQLLAVKIGLTEKPALIRHIAREIEFCEVYPGFPLGFDDSPEGPEKISVEFYKMADHIENLRINHQLKELPELRKEAQRVVFELFWTDSEKMRTLASDMLNFLRMVLKEDIPFHIFGKPIHR
;
A
#
# COMPACT_ATOMS: atom_id res chain seq x y z
N MET A 1 -18.95 -56.10 29.59
CA MET A 1 -19.83 -54.93 29.38
C MET A 1 -19.25 -53.58 29.86
N LYS A 2 -17.92 -53.34 29.81
CA LYS A 2 -17.32 -52.06 30.26
C LYS A 2 -16.95 -51.07 29.14
N ASN A 3 -16.92 -51.48 27.87
CA ASN A 3 -16.41 -50.63 26.77
C ASN A 3 -17.48 -49.88 25.97
N ARG A 4 -18.78 -50.18 26.15
CA ARG A 4 -19.86 -49.47 25.43
C ARG A 4 -20.13 -48.07 25.98
N LYS A 5 -19.89 -47.83 27.28
CA LYS A 5 -20.10 -46.51 27.91
C LYS A 5 -19.00 -45.52 27.51
N LEU A 6 -17.74 -45.95 27.43
CA LEU A 6 -16.63 -45.08 26.99
C LEU A 6 -16.81 -44.59 25.53
N GLY A 7 -17.25 -45.47 24.63
CA GLY A 7 -17.50 -45.09 23.23
C GLY A 7 -18.60 -44.04 23.08
N LEU A 8 -19.66 -44.10 23.91
CA LEU A 8 -20.76 -43.14 23.85
C LEU A 8 -20.34 -41.76 24.39
N PHE A 9 -19.53 -41.70 25.45
CA PHE A 9 -18.99 -40.43 25.96
C PHE A 9 -17.99 -39.78 24.99
N ALA A 10 -17.18 -40.59 24.29
CA ALA A 10 -16.26 -40.07 23.28
C ALA A 10 -17.01 -39.47 22.08
N VAL A 11 -18.11 -40.09 21.64
CA VAL A 11 -18.94 -39.57 20.54
C VAL A 11 -19.68 -38.31 20.95
N ILE A 12 -20.21 -38.23 22.18
CA ILE A 12 -20.89 -37.02 22.68
C ILE A 12 -19.89 -35.86 22.85
N ALA A 13 -18.68 -36.12 23.34
CA ALA A 13 -17.63 -35.11 23.43
C ALA A 13 -17.16 -34.63 22.05
N LEU A 14 -17.07 -35.52 21.07
CA LEU A 14 -16.72 -35.16 19.69
C LEU A 14 -17.81 -34.30 19.02
N VAL A 15 -19.09 -34.65 19.22
CA VAL A 15 -20.22 -33.86 18.71
C VAL A 15 -20.28 -32.48 19.39
N LEU A 16 -20.05 -32.40 20.70
CA LEU A 16 -20.00 -31.13 21.44
C LEU A 16 -18.82 -30.23 21.01
N CYS A 17 -17.65 -30.81 20.70
CA CYS A 17 -16.50 -30.07 20.19
C CYS A 17 -16.71 -29.53 18.77
N VAL A 18 -17.50 -30.22 17.93
CA VAL A 18 -17.81 -29.76 16.56
C VAL A 18 -18.94 -28.74 16.54
N SER A 19 -19.85 -28.76 17.52
CA SER A 19 -20.91 -27.76 17.64
C SER A 19 -20.51 -26.47 18.36
N ALA A 20 -19.41 -26.46 19.12
CA ALA A 20 -18.95 -25.27 19.85
C ALA A 20 -18.29 -24.20 18.94
N SER A 21 -17.88 -24.57 17.73
CA SER A 21 -17.26 -23.64 16.76
C SER A 21 -18.26 -22.81 15.96
N VAL A 22 -19.57 -23.00 16.14
CA VAL A 22 -20.62 -22.28 15.39
C VAL A 22 -21.18 -21.07 16.14
N SER A 23 -20.74 -20.79 17.37
CA SER A 23 -21.29 -19.67 18.19
C SER A 23 -20.28 -18.62 18.65
N ALA A 24 -19.10 -18.52 18.03
CA ALA A 24 -18.16 -17.42 18.31
C ALA A 24 -18.39 -16.18 17.41
N VAL A 25 -19.21 -16.30 16.37
CA VAL A 25 -19.50 -15.22 15.43
C VAL A 25 -20.92 -14.74 15.70
N THR A 26 -21.06 -13.56 16.30
CA THR A 26 -22.38 -12.93 16.42
C THR A 26 -22.94 -12.67 15.02
N PRO A 27 -24.27 -12.64 14.84
CA PRO A 27 -24.87 -12.23 13.57
C PRO A 27 -24.35 -10.87 13.09
N GLU A 28 -24.03 -9.96 14.01
CA GLU A 28 -23.37 -8.68 13.74
C GLU A 28 -21.94 -8.85 13.23
N PHE A 29 -21.14 -9.74 13.84
CA PHE A 29 -19.80 -10.06 13.35
C PHE A 29 -19.85 -10.71 11.96
N ALA A 30 -20.79 -11.63 11.72
CA ALA A 30 -21.02 -12.20 10.38
C ALA A 30 -21.46 -11.14 9.37
N ALA A 31 -22.32 -10.19 9.75
CA ALA A 31 -22.77 -9.11 8.88
C ALA A 31 -21.64 -8.10 8.56
N LEU A 32 -20.78 -7.81 9.54
CA LEU A 32 -19.54 -7.04 9.37
C LEU A 32 -18.54 -7.71 8.42
N HIS A 33 -18.44 -9.04 8.46
CA HIS A 33 -17.57 -9.82 7.57
C HIS A 33 -18.18 -10.17 6.21
N GLN A 34 -19.48 -9.90 6.01
CA GLN A 34 -20.20 -10.09 4.75
C GLN A 34 -20.46 -8.75 4.02
N ASP A 35 -19.79 -7.66 4.42
CA ASP A 35 -19.92 -6.32 3.83
C ASP A 35 -21.36 -5.77 3.79
N ARG A 36 -22.24 -6.24 4.68
CA ARG A 36 -23.67 -5.82 4.73
C ARG A 36 -23.94 -4.61 5.62
N VAL A 37 -22.92 -4.08 6.28
CA VAL A 37 -23.01 -2.90 7.14
C VAL A 37 -22.27 -1.76 6.45
N GLN A 38 -22.97 -0.67 6.14
CA GLN A 38 -22.29 0.54 5.68
C GLN A 38 -21.30 0.97 6.77
N PRO A 39 -20.01 1.13 6.46
CA PRO A 39 -19.04 1.49 7.46
C PRO A 39 -19.43 2.82 8.08
N THR A 40 -19.49 2.86 9.41
CA THR A 40 -19.77 4.10 10.14
C THR A 40 -18.73 5.15 9.76
N HIS A 41 -19.13 6.42 9.76
CA HIS A 41 -18.27 7.58 9.53
C HIS A 41 -16.86 7.42 10.14
N ASP A 42 -16.78 7.12 11.44
CA ASP A 42 -15.50 7.01 12.17
C ASP A 42 -14.60 5.86 11.69
N VAL A 43 -15.19 4.77 11.17
CA VAL A 43 -14.44 3.63 10.63
C VAL A 43 -13.75 4.05 9.33
N VAL A 44 -14.46 4.76 8.45
CA VAL A 44 -13.88 5.23 7.19
C VAL A 44 -12.77 6.25 7.45
N LEU A 45 -12.98 7.20 8.37
CA LEU A 45 -11.95 8.20 8.69
C LEU A 45 -10.68 7.59 9.28
N LYS A 46 -10.81 6.63 10.21
CA LYS A 46 -9.65 5.88 10.74
C LYS A 46 -8.97 5.06 9.65
N LYS A 47 -9.74 4.51 8.71
CA LYS A 47 -9.20 3.77 7.57
C LYS A 47 -8.34 4.66 6.67
N ILE A 48 -8.81 5.87 6.36
CA ILE A 48 -8.04 6.86 5.58
C ILE A 48 -6.69 7.14 6.24
N LEU A 49 -6.66 7.40 7.55
CA LEU A 49 -5.39 7.60 8.28
C LEU A 49 -4.46 6.39 8.19
N PHE A 50 -5.00 5.19 8.38
CA PHE A 50 -4.24 3.95 8.30
C PHE A 50 -3.61 3.77 6.91
N VAL A 51 -4.40 3.98 5.85
CA VAL A 51 -3.95 3.88 4.46
C VAL A 51 -2.87 4.92 4.16
N CYS A 52 -3.04 6.18 4.59
CA CYS A 52 -2.00 7.20 4.44
C CYS A 52 -0.68 6.79 5.12
N GLY A 53 -0.74 6.12 6.28
CA GLY A 53 0.43 5.56 6.96
C GLY A 53 1.13 4.46 6.13
N GLN A 54 0.35 3.56 5.53
CA GLN A 54 0.90 2.53 4.63
C GLN A 54 1.54 3.14 3.38
N ILE A 55 0.91 4.14 2.77
CA ILE A 55 1.46 4.85 1.62
C ILE A 55 2.78 5.53 1.98
N ASN A 56 2.86 6.19 3.14
CA ASN A 56 4.08 6.86 3.59
C ASN A 56 5.23 5.86 3.82
N ALA A 57 4.94 4.71 4.44
CA ALA A 57 5.93 3.66 4.63
C ALA A 57 6.44 3.09 3.29
N LEU A 58 5.52 2.88 2.33
CA LEU A 58 5.87 2.42 1.00
C LEU A 58 6.69 3.45 0.23
N TYR A 59 6.29 4.72 0.26
CA TYR A 59 7.02 5.85 -0.35
C TYR A 59 8.48 5.90 0.10
N HIS A 60 8.73 5.88 1.41
CA HIS A 60 10.10 5.84 1.92
C HIS A 60 10.83 4.57 1.51
N GLY A 61 10.18 3.41 1.59
CA GLY A 61 10.78 2.15 1.17
C GLY A 61 11.19 2.12 -0.31
N THR A 62 10.37 2.68 -1.21
CA THR A 62 10.70 2.79 -2.63
C THR A 62 11.83 3.76 -2.88
N ASN A 63 11.80 4.92 -2.21
CA ASN A 63 12.84 5.93 -2.34
C ASN A 63 14.20 5.45 -1.83
N ASP A 64 14.24 4.71 -0.72
CA ASP A 64 15.47 4.15 -0.18
C ASP A 64 16.08 3.11 -1.13
N MET A 65 15.25 2.27 -1.77
CA MET A 65 15.71 1.30 -2.77
C MET A 65 16.39 1.98 -3.95
N VAL A 66 15.78 3.04 -4.50
CA VAL A 66 16.33 3.74 -5.68
C VAL A 66 17.39 4.79 -5.31
N GLY A 67 17.45 5.22 -4.05
CA GLY A 67 18.47 6.13 -3.53
C GLY A 67 19.88 5.58 -3.75
N ALA A 68 20.08 4.27 -3.60
CA ALA A 68 21.37 3.62 -3.87
C ALA A 68 21.84 3.79 -5.33
N LEU A 69 20.92 3.87 -6.30
CA LEU A 69 21.25 4.06 -7.72
C LEU A 69 21.78 5.47 -8.02
N GLN A 70 21.62 6.44 -7.11
CA GLN A 70 22.25 7.76 -7.26
C GLN A 70 23.78 7.69 -7.27
N LEU A 71 24.37 6.60 -6.75
CA LEU A 71 25.80 6.32 -6.86
C LEU A 71 26.28 6.22 -8.30
N ALA A 72 25.39 5.95 -9.27
CA ALA A 72 25.72 5.97 -10.71
C ALA A 72 26.36 7.30 -11.19
N LYS A 73 26.14 8.41 -10.47
CA LYS A 73 26.75 9.73 -10.73
C LYS A 73 28.21 9.84 -10.27
N ASN A 74 28.69 8.91 -9.45
CA ASN A 74 30.04 8.91 -8.93
C ASN A 74 31.03 8.30 -9.94
N ASN A 75 32.19 8.94 -10.10
CA ASN A 75 33.23 8.54 -11.04
C ASN A 75 33.95 7.24 -10.63
N ASN A 76 33.91 6.86 -9.35
CA ASN A 76 34.60 5.68 -8.82
C ASN A 76 33.75 4.39 -8.85
N VAL A 77 32.57 4.41 -9.46
CA VAL A 77 31.68 3.24 -9.52
C VAL A 77 32.13 2.26 -10.60
N THR A 78 32.21 0.99 -10.24
CA THR A 78 32.50 -0.11 -11.18
C THR A 78 31.22 -0.70 -11.78
N VAL A 79 31.39 -1.48 -12.84
CA VAL A 79 30.30 -2.25 -13.49
C VAL A 79 29.62 -3.17 -12.48
N GLU A 80 30.39 -3.88 -11.68
CA GLU A 80 29.90 -4.86 -10.70
C GLU A 80 29.07 -4.18 -9.60
N MET A 81 29.52 -3.02 -9.10
CA MET A 81 28.81 -2.28 -8.07
C MET A 81 27.42 -1.84 -8.56
N LEU A 82 27.35 -1.26 -9.77
CA LEU A 82 26.10 -0.75 -10.30
C LEU A 82 25.15 -1.88 -10.76
N SER A 83 25.72 -2.95 -11.31
CA SER A 83 24.98 -4.18 -11.63
C SER A 83 24.35 -4.80 -10.38
N ALA A 84 25.11 -4.93 -9.28
CA ALA A 84 24.61 -5.46 -8.02
C ALA A 84 23.49 -4.60 -7.41
N GLN A 85 23.59 -3.28 -7.52
CA GLN A 85 22.53 -2.36 -7.06
C GLN A 85 21.26 -2.51 -7.89
N LEU A 86 21.36 -2.58 -9.22
CA LEU A 86 20.21 -2.82 -10.08
C LEU A 86 19.55 -4.17 -9.81
N LEU A 87 20.34 -5.21 -9.54
CA LEU A 87 19.83 -6.52 -9.12
C LEU A 87 19.10 -6.43 -7.77
N ALA A 88 19.67 -5.72 -6.79
CA ALA A 88 19.06 -5.54 -5.49
C ALA A 88 17.70 -4.82 -5.59
N VAL A 89 17.61 -3.76 -6.39
CA VAL A 89 16.34 -3.08 -6.68
C VAL A 89 15.35 -4.04 -7.32
N LYS A 90 15.77 -4.79 -8.35
CA LYS A 90 14.91 -5.78 -9.00
C LYS A 90 14.33 -6.79 -8.01
N ILE A 91 15.15 -7.33 -7.11
CA ILE A 91 14.69 -8.27 -6.08
C ILE A 91 13.75 -7.57 -5.09
N GLY A 92 14.10 -6.37 -4.62
CA GLY A 92 13.32 -5.60 -3.65
C GLY A 92 11.92 -5.20 -4.15
N LEU A 93 11.73 -5.10 -5.47
CA LEU A 93 10.43 -4.80 -6.08
C LEU A 93 9.49 -6.01 -6.14
N THR A 94 9.98 -7.25 -5.98
CA THR A 94 9.19 -8.48 -6.20
C THR A 94 7.87 -8.50 -5.43
N GLU A 95 7.88 -8.05 -4.17
CA GLU A 95 6.69 -8.09 -3.30
C GLU A 95 5.90 -6.78 -3.29
N LYS A 96 6.43 -5.71 -3.88
CA LYS A 96 5.83 -4.36 -3.81
C LYS A 96 4.49 -4.27 -4.54
N PRO A 97 4.29 -4.86 -5.74
CA PRO A 97 2.98 -4.84 -6.40
C PRO A 97 1.85 -5.41 -5.53
N ALA A 98 2.09 -6.51 -4.81
CA ALA A 98 1.10 -7.11 -3.94
C ALA A 98 0.69 -6.17 -2.79
N LEU A 99 1.67 -5.48 -2.20
CA LEU A 99 1.43 -4.48 -1.16
C LEU A 99 0.67 -3.27 -1.72
N ILE A 100 1.03 -2.77 -2.91
CA ILE A 100 0.34 -1.65 -3.57
C ILE A 100 -1.12 -2.02 -3.87
N ARG A 101 -1.38 -3.23 -4.38
CA ARG A 101 -2.74 -3.74 -4.60
C ARG A 101 -3.52 -3.93 -3.30
N HIS A 102 -2.85 -4.21 -2.18
CA HIS A 102 -3.50 -4.18 -0.87
C HIS A 102 -3.94 -2.75 -0.53
N ILE A 103 -3.03 -1.77 -0.60
CA ILE A 103 -3.35 -0.35 -0.37
C ILE A 103 -4.50 0.10 -1.29
N ALA A 104 -4.49 -0.26 -2.58
CA ALA A 104 -5.55 0.07 -3.53
C ALA A 104 -6.94 -0.41 -3.06
N ARG A 105 -7.04 -1.65 -2.56
CA ARG A 105 -8.29 -2.20 -1.99
C ARG A 105 -8.73 -1.43 -0.75
N GLU A 106 -7.80 -1.05 0.11
CA GLU A 106 -8.13 -0.26 1.30
C GLU A 106 -8.58 1.17 0.94
N ILE A 107 -8.05 1.75 -0.15
CA ILE A 107 -8.51 3.04 -0.70
C ILE A 107 -9.92 2.89 -1.29
N GLU A 108 -10.18 1.83 -2.06
CA GLU A 108 -11.49 1.56 -2.67
C GLU A 108 -12.61 1.48 -1.62
N PHE A 109 -12.30 0.90 -0.45
CA PHE A 109 -13.21 0.92 0.71
C PHE A 109 -13.53 2.35 1.18
N CYS A 110 -12.56 3.27 1.14
CA CYS A 110 -12.72 4.66 1.57
C CYS A 110 -13.47 5.52 0.52
N GLU A 111 -13.34 5.18 -0.77
CA GLU A 111 -13.93 5.93 -1.90
C GLU A 111 -15.45 5.92 -1.93
N VAL A 112 -16.11 5.06 -1.15
CA VAL A 112 -17.57 5.07 -0.96
C VAL A 112 -18.03 6.32 -0.20
N TYR A 113 -17.12 7.00 0.51
CA TYR A 113 -17.45 8.18 1.30
C TYR A 113 -17.75 9.41 0.41
N PRO A 114 -18.84 10.17 0.67
CA PRO A 114 -19.19 11.33 -0.15
C PRO A 114 -18.09 12.40 -0.20
N GLY A 115 -17.72 12.80 -1.43
CA GLY A 115 -16.73 13.85 -1.65
C GLY A 115 -15.28 13.41 -1.43
N PHE A 116 -15.02 12.10 -1.32
CA PHE A 116 -13.66 11.56 -1.30
C PHE A 116 -12.88 12.04 -2.54
N PRO A 117 -11.60 12.42 -2.40
CA PRO A 117 -10.83 12.98 -3.50
C PRO A 117 -10.66 11.98 -4.64
N LEU A 118 -10.58 12.52 -5.85
CA LEU A 118 -10.19 11.78 -7.05
C LEU A 118 -8.68 11.90 -7.25
N GLY A 119 -8.15 11.09 -8.15
CA GLY A 119 -6.75 11.10 -8.57
C GLY A 119 -6.43 12.27 -9.51
N PHE A 120 -5.48 12.04 -10.41
CA PHE A 120 -4.97 13.09 -11.29
C PHE A 120 -5.93 13.38 -12.44
N ASP A 121 -6.00 14.65 -12.85
CA ASP A 121 -6.74 15.09 -14.04
C ASP A 121 -5.85 14.96 -15.29
N ASP A 122 -5.35 13.74 -15.53
CA ASP A 122 -4.45 13.41 -16.64
C ASP A 122 -5.13 12.58 -17.74
N SER A 123 -6.44 12.31 -17.59
CA SER A 123 -7.25 11.52 -18.51
C SER A 123 -8.32 12.38 -19.21
N PRO A 124 -8.61 12.16 -20.50
CA PRO A 124 -9.67 12.90 -21.22
C PRO A 124 -11.08 12.64 -20.66
N GLU A 125 -11.29 11.53 -19.94
CA GLU A 125 -12.53 11.23 -19.22
C GLU A 125 -12.65 11.94 -17.86
N GLY A 126 -11.62 12.69 -17.44
CA GLY A 126 -11.51 13.35 -16.14
C GLY A 126 -10.79 12.50 -15.09
N PRO A 127 -10.66 13.00 -13.86
CA PRO A 127 -9.84 12.36 -12.84
C PRO A 127 -10.43 11.03 -12.38
N GLU A 128 -9.59 10.00 -12.39
CA GLU A 128 -9.97 8.66 -11.97
C GLU A 128 -10.03 8.52 -10.45
N LYS A 129 -10.53 7.38 -9.97
CA LYS A 129 -10.45 7.00 -8.56
C LYS A 129 -8.99 6.80 -8.14
N ILE A 130 -8.65 7.18 -6.91
CA ILE A 130 -7.30 7.01 -6.36
C ILE A 130 -6.90 5.53 -6.32
N SER A 131 -7.82 4.63 -5.99
CA SER A 131 -7.59 3.18 -6.00
C SER A 131 -7.10 2.67 -7.37
N VAL A 132 -7.66 3.20 -8.47
CA VAL A 132 -7.27 2.86 -9.84
C VAL A 132 -5.85 3.33 -10.14
N GLU A 133 -5.47 4.54 -9.72
CA GLU A 133 -4.08 5.01 -9.84
C GLU A 133 -3.10 4.07 -9.12
N PHE A 134 -3.46 3.56 -7.93
CA PHE A 134 -2.62 2.59 -7.22
C PHE A 134 -2.53 1.24 -7.93
N TYR A 135 -3.62 0.74 -8.52
CA TYR A 135 -3.56 -0.47 -9.35
C TYR A 135 -2.63 -0.29 -10.55
N LYS A 136 -2.70 0.85 -11.24
CA LYS A 136 -1.80 1.18 -12.35
C LYS A 136 -0.33 1.20 -11.90
N MET A 137 -0.02 1.77 -10.73
CA MET A 137 1.35 1.75 -10.18
C MET A 137 1.83 0.32 -9.87
N ALA A 138 0.95 -0.53 -9.32
CA ALA A 138 1.29 -1.92 -9.06
C ALA A 138 1.63 -2.67 -10.36
N ASP A 139 0.82 -2.48 -11.39
CA ASP A 139 1.02 -3.11 -12.69
C ASP A 139 2.28 -2.57 -13.39
N HIS A 140 2.53 -1.26 -13.27
CA HIS A 140 3.77 -0.65 -13.77
C HIS A 140 5.02 -1.27 -13.13
N ILE A 141 5.06 -1.35 -11.79
CA ILE A 141 6.20 -1.92 -11.06
C ILE A 141 6.38 -3.41 -11.35
N GLU A 142 5.29 -4.18 -11.45
CA GLU A 142 5.34 -5.61 -11.78
C GLU A 142 5.93 -5.87 -13.16
N ASN A 143 5.66 -4.99 -14.12
CA ASN A 143 6.12 -5.10 -15.49
C ASN A 143 7.44 -4.35 -15.76
N LEU A 144 8.00 -3.67 -14.76
CA LEU A 144 9.24 -2.93 -14.87
C LEU A 144 10.42 -3.86 -15.15
N ARG A 145 10.96 -3.79 -16.37
CA ARG A 145 12.14 -4.57 -16.76
C ARG A 145 13.40 -3.85 -16.29
N ILE A 146 14.14 -4.46 -15.37
CA ILE A 146 15.44 -3.94 -14.90
C ILE A 146 16.59 -4.79 -15.46
N ASN A 147 17.42 -4.20 -16.32
CA ASN A 147 18.55 -4.87 -16.94
C ASN A 147 19.87 -4.64 -16.17
N HIS A 148 20.16 -5.53 -15.23
CA HIS A 148 21.39 -5.51 -14.44
C HIS A 148 22.56 -6.24 -15.13
N GLN A 149 22.34 -6.93 -16.26
CA GLN A 149 23.35 -7.78 -16.92
C GLN A 149 24.13 -7.05 -18.03
N LEU A 150 23.91 -5.74 -18.18
CA LEU A 150 24.67 -4.90 -19.09
C LEU A 150 26.17 -4.93 -18.72
N LYS A 151 27.02 -4.97 -19.74
CA LYS A 151 28.47 -5.15 -19.57
C LYS A 151 29.23 -3.83 -19.51
N GLU A 152 28.66 -2.77 -20.09
CA GLU A 152 29.30 -1.48 -20.17
C GLU A 152 28.77 -0.53 -19.09
N LEU A 153 29.69 0.15 -18.40
CA LEU A 153 29.34 1.11 -17.34
C LEU A 153 28.43 2.26 -17.84
N PRO A 154 28.62 2.85 -19.03
CA PRO A 154 27.70 3.87 -19.54
C PRO A 154 26.27 3.36 -19.71
N GLU A 155 26.09 2.11 -20.16
CA GLU A 155 24.77 1.51 -20.32
C GLU A 155 24.10 1.25 -18.97
N LEU A 156 24.85 0.72 -17.99
CA LEU A 156 24.36 0.52 -16.62
C LEU A 156 23.96 1.86 -15.96
N ARG A 157 24.71 2.94 -16.20
CA ARG A 157 24.37 4.28 -15.71
C ARG A 157 23.07 4.80 -16.30
N LYS A 158 22.87 4.60 -17.61
CA LYS A 158 21.62 4.97 -18.29
C LYS A 158 20.44 4.17 -17.74
N GLU A 159 20.62 2.87 -17.53
CA GLU A 159 19.59 2.01 -16.94
C GLU A 159 19.26 2.43 -15.50
N ALA A 160 20.27 2.71 -14.67
CA ALA A 160 20.06 3.21 -13.32
C ALA A 160 19.27 4.53 -13.28
N GLN A 161 19.57 5.47 -14.18
CA GLN A 161 18.82 6.71 -14.30
C GLN A 161 17.36 6.46 -14.72
N ARG A 162 17.13 5.56 -15.68
CA ARG A 162 15.78 5.17 -16.12
C ARG A 162 14.98 4.55 -14.97
N VAL A 163 15.56 3.59 -14.24
CA VAL A 163 14.91 2.94 -13.09
C VAL A 163 14.58 3.94 -11.98
N VAL A 164 15.49 4.87 -11.67
CA VAL A 164 15.20 5.97 -10.73
C VAL A 164 14.04 6.80 -11.23
N PHE A 165 14.01 7.14 -12.52
CA PHE A 165 12.91 7.93 -13.09
C PHE A 165 11.56 7.22 -12.97
N GLU A 166 11.49 5.97 -13.41
CA GLU A 166 10.23 5.21 -13.41
C GLU A 166 9.71 4.94 -12.00
N LEU A 167 10.56 4.69 -11.01
CA LEU A 167 10.09 4.38 -9.64
C LEU A 167 9.90 5.61 -8.75
N PHE A 168 10.80 6.59 -8.83
CA PHE A 168 10.72 7.79 -7.98
C PHE A 168 9.74 8.80 -8.57
N TRP A 169 9.99 9.22 -9.82
CA TRP A 169 9.26 10.33 -10.42
C TRP A 169 7.88 9.92 -10.91
N THR A 170 7.71 8.70 -11.42
CA THR A 170 6.39 8.25 -11.90
C THR A 170 5.51 7.70 -10.78
N ASP A 171 6.03 6.80 -9.92
CA ASP A 171 5.20 6.11 -8.93
C ASP A 171 5.24 6.79 -7.55
N SER A 172 6.43 6.98 -6.97
CA SER A 172 6.55 7.41 -5.57
C SER A 172 6.03 8.83 -5.33
N GLU A 173 6.30 9.78 -6.25
CA GLU A 173 5.75 11.13 -6.14
C GLU A 173 4.23 11.19 -6.34
N LYS A 174 3.68 10.31 -7.19
CA LYS A 174 2.22 10.15 -7.31
C LYS A 174 1.62 9.64 -6.00
N MET A 175 2.19 8.59 -5.41
CA MET A 175 1.77 8.05 -4.10
C MET A 175 1.73 9.13 -3.02
N ARG A 176 2.80 9.94 -2.91
CA ARG A 176 2.89 11.03 -1.94
C ARG A 176 1.81 12.09 -2.15
N THR A 177 1.54 12.45 -3.40
CA THR A 177 0.53 13.47 -3.74
C THR A 177 -0.87 12.97 -3.38
N LEU A 178 -1.23 11.76 -3.80
CA LEU A 178 -2.53 11.15 -3.50
C LEU A 178 -2.75 10.98 -1.99
N ALA A 179 -1.72 10.60 -1.24
CA ALA A 179 -1.78 10.55 0.23
C ALA A 179 -2.05 11.94 0.85
N SER A 180 -1.42 12.99 0.31
CA SER A 180 -1.66 14.36 0.76
C SER A 180 -3.11 14.79 0.52
N ASP A 181 -3.69 14.42 -0.63
CA ASP A 181 -5.08 14.74 -0.95
C ASP A 181 -6.07 14.04 -0.02
N MET A 182 -5.83 12.76 0.28
CA MET A 182 -6.63 12.01 1.28
C MET A 182 -6.51 12.61 2.69
N LEU A 183 -5.31 13.05 3.11
CA LEU A 183 -5.12 13.73 4.39
C LEU A 183 -5.80 15.10 4.44
N ASN A 184 -5.77 15.87 3.35
CA ASN A 184 -6.44 17.15 3.25
C ASN A 184 -7.97 16.98 3.31
N PHE A 185 -8.50 15.99 2.60
CA PHE A 185 -9.90 15.59 2.71
C PHE A 185 -10.29 15.27 4.15
N LEU A 186 -9.50 14.43 4.83
CA LEU A 186 -9.72 14.07 6.23
C LEU A 186 -9.77 15.31 7.14
N ARG A 187 -8.85 16.27 6.96
CA ARG A 187 -8.83 17.54 7.72
C ARG A 187 -10.12 18.35 7.51
N MET A 188 -10.59 18.45 6.28
CA MET A 188 -11.82 19.19 5.97
C MET A 188 -13.05 18.52 6.58
N VAL A 189 -13.14 17.19 6.49
CA VAL A 189 -14.32 16.42 6.96
C VAL A 189 -14.43 16.42 8.47
N LEU A 190 -13.31 16.21 9.18
CA LEU A 190 -13.33 16.21 10.65
C LEU A 190 -13.62 17.60 11.22
N LYS A 191 -13.42 18.68 10.46
CA LYS A 191 -13.37 20.06 10.97
C LYS A 191 -12.40 20.24 12.15
N GLU A 192 -11.57 19.23 12.38
CA GLU A 192 -10.55 19.21 13.41
C GLU A 192 -9.29 19.80 12.80
N ASP A 193 -8.64 20.68 13.56
CA ASP A 193 -7.20 20.88 13.45
C ASP A 193 -6.54 19.53 13.77
N ILE A 194 -6.52 18.61 12.80
CA ILE A 194 -5.71 17.39 12.94
C ILE A 194 -4.30 17.92 13.20
N PRO A 195 -3.65 17.56 14.32
CA PRO A 195 -2.46 18.24 14.84
C PRO A 195 -1.25 17.89 13.97
N PHE A 196 -1.23 18.40 12.75
CA PHE A 196 -0.15 18.32 11.81
C PHE A 196 0.34 19.75 11.56
N HIS A 197 0.81 20.39 12.63
CA HIS A 197 1.76 21.50 12.52
C HIS A 197 3.09 20.93 12.01
N ILE A 198 3.17 20.60 10.72
CA ILE A 198 4.44 20.21 10.06
C ILE A 198 5.19 21.47 9.57
N PHE A 199 4.48 22.59 9.35
CA PHE A 199 5.09 23.90 9.12
C PHE A 199 4.45 24.90 10.08
N GLY A 200 5.25 25.41 11.02
CA GLY A 200 4.79 26.35 12.04
C GLY A 200 4.22 27.60 11.39
N LYS A 201 3.00 27.99 11.75
CA LYS A 201 2.56 29.38 11.54
C LYS A 201 3.54 30.28 12.30
N PRO A 202 4.04 31.37 11.70
CA PRO A 202 4.85 32.32 12.44
C PRO A 202 3.99 32.86 13.59
N ILE A 203 4.57 32.86 14.79
CA ILE A 203 3.96 33.47 15.96
C ILE A 203 3.91 34.98 15.67
N HIS A 204 2.76 35.48 15.24
CA HIS A 204 2.48 36.90 15.28
C HIS A 204 2.32 37.29 16.75
N ARG A 205 3.37 37.90 17.31
CA ARG A 205 3.25 38.76 18.49
C ARG A 205 2.73 40.12 18.06
#